data_AF-A0A8T7BLH7-F1
#
_entry.id   AF-A0A8T7BLH7-F1
#
_cell.length_a   1.000
_cell.length_b   1.000
_cell.length_c   1.000
_cell.angle_alpha   90.00
_cell.angle_beta   90.00
_cell.angle_gamma   90.00
#
_symmetry.space_group_name_H-M   'P 1'
#
loop_
_entity.id
_entity.type
_entity.pdbx_description
1 polymer ?
#
loop_
_entity_poly.entity_id
_entity_poly.type
_entity_poly.pdbx_seq_one_letter_code
_entity_poly.pdbx_strand_id
1 'polypeptide(L)'
;MENRYLPGDVEKQVQALWDKTNALIVTEDPTKEKFYCLCMFPYPSGKLHMGHVRNYTIGDVISRYHRMHGKNVLQPMGWDAFGLPAENAAMANGVPPAKWTHDNIDYMRGQLKALGFAIDWDRELATCDADYYKWNQWLFLRMLESGLVYQKTGVVNWDPVD
;
A
#
# COMPACT_ATOMS: atom_id res chain seq x y z
N MET A 1 36.04 8.29 -6.27
CA MET A 1 35.33 7.15 -5.65
C MET A 1 36.15 6.74 -4.44
N GLU A 2 35.55 6.70 -3.25
CA GLU A 2 36.16 6.06 -2.09
C GLU A 2 36.32 4.56 -2.34
N ASN A 3 37.36 3.94 -1.77
CA ASN A 3 37.64 2.50 -1.95
C ASN A 3 36.69 1.59 -1.15
N ARG A 4 35.78 2.14 -0.34
CA ARG A 4 34.80 1.39 0.46
C ARG A 4 33.40 1.78 0.02
N TYR A 5 32.59 0.80 -0.35
CA TYR A 5 31.16 1.01 -0.58
C TYR A 5 30.45 1.24 0.76
N LEU A 6 29.78 2.39 0.89
CA LEU A 6 28.98 2.78 2.04
C LEU A 6 27.51 2.89 1.58
N PRO A 7 26.69 1.83 1.70
CA PRO A 7 25.32 1.82 1.21
C PRO A 7 24.48 2.95 1.80
N GLY A 8 24.62 3.20 3.11
CA GLY A 8 23.81 4.18 3.81
C GLY A 8 23.96 5.61 3.30
N ASP A 9 25.11 5.98 2.73
CA ASP A 9 25.32 7.31 2.14
C ASP A 9 24.73 7.37 0.73
N VAL A 10 24.98 6.32 -0.08
CA VAL A 10 24.49 6.23 -1.45
C VAL A 10 22.96 6.12 -1.50
N GLU A 11 22.37 5.24 -0.70
CA GLU A 11 20.92 5.00 -0.62
C GLU A 11 20.17 6.29 -0.26
N LYS A 12 20.59 6.97 0.82
CA LYS A 12 19.96 8.24 1.25
C LYS A 12 20.07 9.32 0.19
N GLN A 13 21.25 9.46 -0.43
CA GLN A 13 21.47 10.48 -1.45
C GLN A 13 20.59 10.24 -2.68
N VAL A 14 20.51 9.00 -3.15
CA VAL A 14 19.73 8.64 -4.35
C VAL A 14 18.22 8.72 -4.08
N GLN A 15 17.75 8.24 -2.92
CA GLN A 15 16.34 8.36 -2.52
C GLN A 15 15.92 9.84 -2.43
N ALA A 16 16.74 10.68 -1.78
CA ALA A 16 16.47 12.12 -1.71
C ALA A 16 16.46 12.80 -3.10
N LEU A 17 17.28 12.31 -4.03
CA LEU A 17 17.27 12.79 -5.42
C LEU A 17 15.97 12.40 -6.14
N TRP A 18 15.49 11.17 -5.98
CA TRP A 18 14.21 10.73 -6.56
C TRP A 18 13.04 11.54 -6.03
N ASP A 19 13.00 11.79 -4.72
CA ASP A 19 11.96 12.63 -4.11
C ASP A 19 12.04 14.08 -4.63
N LYS A 20 13.24 14.68 -4.65
CA LYS A 20 13.43 16.07 -5.13
C LYS A 20 13.05 16.26 -6.59
N THR A 21 13.25 15.25 -7.42
CA THR A 21 12.97 15.32 -8.87
C THR A 21 11.61 14.76 -9.24
N ASN A 22 10.79 14.34 -8.27
CA ASN A 22 9.53 13.65 -8.49
C ASN A 22 9.69 12.45 -9.44
N ALA A 23 10.83 11.75 -9.37
CA ALA A 23 11.24 10.76 -10.35
C ALA A 23 10.25 9.59 -10.48
N LEU A 24 9.44 9.35 -9.45
CA LEU A 24 8.53 8.21 -9.34
C LEU A 24 7.07 8.59 -9.60
N ILE A 25 6.72 9.88 -9.52
CA ILE A 25 5.35 10.38 -9.71
C ILE A 25 4.96 10.27 -11.18
N VAL A 26 3.75 9.81 -11.44
CA VAL A 26 3.22 9.68 -12.81
C VAL A 26 1.84 10.30 -12.97
N THR A 27 1.65 10.93 -14.13
CA THR A 27 0.36 11.45 -14.59
C THR A 27 -0.09 10.72 -15.85
N GLU A 28 -1.36 10.87 -16.21
CA GLU A 28 -1.93 10.31 -17.43
C GLU A 28 -1.37 11.05 -18.66
N ASP A 29 -0.28 10.53 -19.21
CA ASP A 29 0.37 11.04 -20.43
C ASP A 29 -0.05 10.20 -21.66
N PRO A 30 -0.87 10.74 -22.58
CA PRO A 30 -1.34 10.01 -23.76
C PRO A 30 -0.25 9.80 -24.81
N THR A 31 0.91 10.45 -24.70
CA THR A 31 2.02 10.34 -25.65
C THR A 31 2.93 9.14 -25.37
N LYS A 32 2.77 8.50 -24.21
CA LYS A 32 3.56 7.35 -23.77
C LYS A 32 2.71 6.10 -23.65
N GLU A 33 3.32 4.95 -23.92
CA GLU A 33 2.67 3.66 -23.64
C GLU A 33 2.56 3.48 -22.12
N LYS A 34 1.33 3.29 -21.60
CA LYS A 34 1.11 3.07 -20.16
C LYS A 34 1.51 1.66 -19.73
N PHE A 35 1.94 1.53 -18.48
CA PHE A 35 2.09 0.26 -17.80
C PHE A 35 1.67 0.39 -16.34
N TYR A 36 0.83 -0.52 -15.84
CA TYR A 36 0.41 -0.54 -14.44
C TYR A 36 1.02 -1.79 -13.80
N CYS A 37 1.95 -1.60 -12.87
CA CYS A 37 2.51 -2.69 -12.06
C CYS A 37 1.91 -2.65 -10.66
N LEU A 38 1.11 -3.67 -10.31
CA LEU A 38 0.45 -3.74 -9.01
C LEU A 38 1.00 -4.91 -8.20
N CYS A 39 1.47 -4.62 -7.00
CA CYS A 39 1.66 -5.61 -5.94
C CYS A 39 0.45 -5.57 -5.01
N MET A 40 0.09 -6.71 -4.41
CA MET A 40 -0.89 -6.72 -3.32
C MET A 40 -0.40 -5.84 -2.16
N PHE A 41 -1.16 -4.78 -1.86
CA PHE A 41 -0.87 -3.86 -0.76
C PHE A 41 -0.93 -4.55 0.63
N PRO A 42 -0.13 -4.11 1.61
CA PRO A 42 -0.02 -4.79 2.90
C PRO A 42 -1.15 -4.44 3.88
N TYR A 43 -1.43 -5.36 4.80
CA TYR A 43 -2.06 -5.03 6.07
C TYR A 43 -1.07 -4.24 6.95
N PRO A 44 -1.46 -3.14 7.60
CA PRO A 44 -0.60 -2.34 8.47
C PRO A 44 -0.40 -3.01 9.84
N SER A 45 0.24 -4.18 9.81
CA SER A 45 0.43 -5.10 10.96
C SER A 45 1.59 -4.71 11.88
N GLY A 46 2.30 -3.63 11.58
CA GLY A 46 3.37 -3.07 12.40
C GLY A 46 4.72 -3.00 11.68
N LYS A 47 5.23 -4.13 11.18
CA LYS A 47 6.55 -4.19 10.52
C LYS A 47 6.52 -5.06 9.28
N LEU A 48 7.29 -4.66 8.26
CA LEU A 48 7.53 -5.52 7.10
C LEU A 48 8.31 -6.79 7.51
N HIS A 49 7.77 -7.97 7.18
CA HIS A 49 8.52 -9.23 7.11
C HIS A 49 9.11 -9.51 5.71
N MET A 50 9.99 -10.51 5.58
CA MET A 50 10.66 -10.85 4.32
C MET A 50 9.72 -11.22 3.15
N GLY A 51 8.52 -11.71 3.43
CA GLY A 51 7.48 -11.88 2.40
C GLY A 51 7.11 -10.58 1.68
N HIS A 52 7.02 -9.46 2.40
CA HIS A 52 6.77 -8.14 1.82
C HIS A 52 7.94 -7.71 0.95
N VAL A 53 9.17 -7.85 1.46
CA VAL A 53 10.39 -7.50 0.72
C VAL A 53 10.44 -8.29 -0.59
N ARG A 54 10.20 -9.60 -0.56
CA ARG A 54 10.13 -10.43 -1.76
C ARG A 54 9.08 -9.92 -2.74
N ASN A 55 7.86 -9.68 -2.28
CA ASN A 55 6.74 -9.26 -3.12
C ASN A 55 7.02 -7.93 -3.82
N TYR A 56 7.44 -6.92 -3.05
CA TYR A 56 7.61 -5.56 -3.54
C TYR A 56 8.88 -5.38 -4.37
N THR A 57 9.96 -6.10 -4.06
CA THR A 57 11.16 -6.11 -4.92
C THR A 57 10.86 -6.68 -6.30
N ILE A 58 10.03 -7.73 -6.42
CA ILE A 58 9.65 -8.29 -7.74
C ILE A 58 8.88 -7.25 -8.56
N GLY A 59 7.89 -6.58 -7.96
CA GLY A 59 7.15 -5.51 -8.63
C GLY A 59 8.04 -4.33 -9.02
N ASP A 60 8.98 -3.94 -8.17
CA ASP A 60 9.90 -2.85 -8.42
C ASP A 60 10.85 -3.12 -9.60
N VAL A 61 11.39 -4.35 -9.68
CA VAL A 61 12.23 -4.77 -10.82
C VAL A 61 11.45 -4.68 -12.14
N ILE A 62 10.21 -5.16 -12.17
CA ILE A 62 9.34 -5.10 -13.36
C ILE A 62 9.03 -3.64 -13.73
N SER A 63 8.72 -2.80 -12.74
CA SER A 63 8.39 -1.40 -12.96
C SER A 63 9.56 -0.60 -13.51
N ARG A 64 10.75 -0.77 -12.91
CA ARG A 64 12.00 -0.14 -13.39
C ARG A 64 12.36 -0.63 -14.79
N TYR A 65 12.22 -1.93 -15.06
CA TYR A 65 12.42 -2.50 -16.40
C TYR A 65 11.54 -1.80 -17.44
N HIS A 66 10.22 -1.70 -17.20
CA HIS A 66 9.31 -1.06 -18.15
C HIS A 66 9.55 0.45 -18.29
N ARG A 67 9.94 1.13 -17.21
CA ARG A 67 10.29 2.55 -17.26
C ARG A 67 11.54 2.80 -18.11
N MET A 68 12.55 1.93 -18.00
CA MET A 68 13.75 1.97 -18.86
C MET A 68 13.44 1.67 -20.34
N HIS A 69 12.33 0.99 -20.63
CA HIS A 69 11.81 0.79 -21.99
C HIS A 69 10.91 1.93 -22.47
N GLY A 70 10.91 3.07 -21.78
CA GLY A 70 10.19 4.28 -22.19
C GLY A 70 8.70 4.30 -21.86
N LYS A 71 8.18 3.29 -21.15
CA LYS A 71 6.76 3.27 -20.74
C LYS A 71 6.47 4.26 -19.60
N ASN A 72 5.24 4.76 -19.55
CA ASN A 72 4.71 5.51 -18.42
C ASN A 72 4.20 4.53 -17.35
N VAL A 73 5.02 4.29 -16.32
CA VAL A 73 4.80 3.22 -15.35
C VAL A 73 4.19 3.73 -14.06
N LEU A 74 2.95 3.30 -13.76
CA LEU A 74 2.32 3.44 -12.44
C LEU A 74 2.63 2.21 -11.58
N GLN A 75 3.33 2.42 -10.47
CA GLN A 75 3.48 1.47 -9.38
C GLN A 75 2.97 2.13 -8.09
N PRO A 76 1.71 1.89 -7.69
CA PRO A 76 1.14 2.48 -6.50
C PRO A 76 1.36 1.60 -5.26
N MET A 77 1.06 2.17 -4.09
CA MET A 77 0.98 1.45 -2.83
C MET A 77 -0.19 1.99 -2.01
N GLY A 78 -0.70 1.20 -1.07
CA GLY A 78 -1.68 1.63 -0.10
C GLY A 78 -1.67 0.72 1.11
N TRP A 79 -2.74 0.76 1.91
CA TRP A 79 -2.86 0.00 3.14
C TRP A 79 -4.23 -0.66 3.23
N ASP A 80 -4.23 -1.98 3.35
CA ASP A 80 -5.45 -2.73 3.65
C ASP A 80 -5.71 -2.67 5.16
N ALA A 81 -6.45 -1.66 5.60
CA ALA A 81 -6.37 -1.10 6.94
C ALA A 81 -7.59 -1.38 7.84
N PHE A 82 -8.59 -2.12 7.34
CA PHE A 82 -9.70 -2.64 8.15
C PHE A 82 -9.48 -4.10 8.56
N GLY A 83 -10.28 -4.57 9.53
CA GLY A 83 -10.41 -5.98 9.87
C GLY A 83 -9.77 -6.40 11.19
N LEU A 84 -9.99 -7.66 11.54
CA LEU A 84 -9.62 -8.26 12.82
C LEU A 84 -8.14 -8.11 13.22
N PRO A 85 -7.14 -8.16 12.30
CA PRO A 85 -5.74 -7.99 12.71
C PRO A 85 -5.48 -6.66 13.40
N ALA A 86 -6.05 -5.56 12.89
CA ALA A 86 -5.88 -4.23 13.47
C ALA A 86 -6.66 -4.09 14.79
N GLU A 87 -7.90 -4.61 14.82
CA GLU A 87 -8.73 -4.60 16.03
C GLU A 87 -8.08 -5.39 17.18
N ASN A 88 -7.66 -6.63 16.93
CA ASN A 88 -7.06 -7.50 17.93
C ASN A 88 -5.74 -6.92 18.48
N ALA A 89 -4.90 -6.38 17.62
CA ALA A 89 -3.63 -5.80 18.03
C ALA A 89 -3.84 -4.51 18.84
N ALA A 90 -4.82 -3.69 18.47
CA ALA A 90 -5.20 -2.50 19.21
C ALA A 90 -5.74 -2.83 20.60
N MET A 91 -6.62 -3.84 20.71
CA MET A 91 -7.12 -4.35 22.00
C MET A 91 -5.98 -4.87 22.89
N ALA A 92 -5.09 -5.71 22.34
CA ALA A 92 -3.97 -6.28 23.09
C ALA A 92 -2.99 -5.24 23.64
N ASN A 93 -2.90 -4.07 23.00
CA ASN A 93 -2.02 -2.97 23.41
C ASN A 93 -2.77 -1.82 24.11
N GLY A 94 -4.09 -1.94 24.33
CA GLY A 94 -4.89 -0.92 25.01
C GLY A 94 -4.94 0.43 24.27
N VAL A 95 -4.87 0.41 22.93
CA VAL A 95 -4.88 1.62 22.10
C VAL A 95 -6.08 1.63 21.14
N PRO A 96 -6.61 2.80 20.72
CA PRO A 96 -7.65 2.85 19.71
C PRO A 96 -7.19 2.25 18.37
N PRO A 97 -8.00 1.41 17.68
CA PRO A 97 -7.62 0.79 16.41
C PRO A 97 -7.15 1.78 15.35
N ALA A 98 -7.85 2.91 15.20
CA ALA A 98 -7.46 3.94 14.24
C ALA A 98 -6.03 4.46 14.51
N LYS A 99 -5.71 4.76 15.78
CA LYS A 99 -4.37 5.23 16.16
C LYS A 99 -3.31 4.17 15.86
N TRP A 100 -3.56 2.93 16.27
CA TRP A 100 -2.64 1.81 16.04
C TRP A 100 -2.37 1.60 14.54
N THR A 101 -3.43 1.63 13.73
CA THR A 101 -3.35 1.48 12.27
C THR A 101 -2.51 2.58 11.64
N HIS A 102 -2.77 3.85 11.95
CA HIS A 102 -2.02 4.96 11.35
C HIS A 102 -0.55 4.99 11.80
N ASP A 103 -0.25 4.71 13.06
CA ASP A 103 1.13 4.62 13.55
C ASP A 103 1.91 3.53 12.80
N ASN A 104 1.28 2.38 12.52
CA ASN A 104 1.89 1.29 11.77
C ASN A 104 2.05 1.60 10.29
N ILE A 105 1.06 2.27 9.69
CA ILE A 105 1.15 2.78 8.32
C ILE A 105 2.39 3.68 8.19
N ASP A 106 2.56 4.63 9.10
CA ASP A 106 3.70 5.55 9.07
C ASP A 106 5.05 4.82 9.20
N TYR A 107 5.12 3.87 10.13
CA TYR A 107 6.32 3.07 10.33
C TYR A 107 6.66 2.22 9.10
N MET A 108 5.68 1.49 8.56
CA MET A 108 5.86 0.63 7.40
C MET A 108 6.15 1.45 6.12
N ARG A 109 5.55 2.64 5.96
CA ARG A 109 5.87 3.58 4.88
C ARG A 109 7.35 3.94 4.93
N GLY A 110 7.87 4.25 6.12
CA GLY A 110 9.30 4.51 6.34
C GLY A 110 10.18 3.34 5.89
N GLN A 111 9.79 2.11 6.22
CA GLN A 111 10.53 0.92 5.77
C GLN A 111 10.49 0.73 4.24
N LEU A 112 9.33 0.93 3.60
CA LEU A 112 9.18 0.81 2.14
C LEU A 112 10.01 1.87 1.41
N LYS A 113 10.02 3.12 1.90
CA LYS A 113 10.86 4.20 1.37
C LYS A 113 12.34 3.90 1.53
N ALA A 114 12.75 3.38 2.70
CA ALA A 114 14.15 3.01 2.95
C ALA A 114 14.65 1.89 2.02
N LEU A 115 13.76 1.00 1.56
CA LEU A 115 14.06 -0.03 0.56
C LEU A 115 14.16 0.52 -0.88
N GLY A 116 13.77 1.77 -1.12
CA GLY A 116 13.94 2.45 -2.40
C GLY A 116 13.00 1.97 -3.51
N PHE A 117 11.81 1.46 -3.18
CA PHE A 117 10.84 1.06 -4.20
C PHE A 117 10.32 2.28 -4.99
N ALA A 118 10.11 2.10 -6.30
CA ALA A 118 9.67 3.08 -7.27
C ALA A 118 8.17 3.40 -7.18
N ILE A 119 7.69 3.60 -5.95
CA ILE A 119 6.27 3.83 -5.63
C ILE A 119 5.91 5.29 -5.89
N ASP A 120 4.77 5.51 -6.54
CA ASP A 120 4.12 6.82 -6.62
C ASP A 120 3.31 7.08 -5.33
N TRP A 121 3.93 7.78 -4.38
CA TRP A 121 3.33 8.08 -3.07
C TRP A 121 2.22 9.13 -3.13
N ASP A 122 2.05 9.87 -4.23
CA ASP A 122 0.91 10.80 -4.39
C ASP A 122 -0.42 10.05 -4.58
N ARG A 123 -0.34 8.74 -4.84
CA ARG A 123 -1.50 7.84 -5.02
C ARG A 123 -1.70 6.89 -3.85
N GLU A 124 -1.08 7.20 -2.71
CA GLU A 124 -1.25 6.44 -1.47
C GLU A 124 -2.70 6.49 -0.98
N LEU A 125 -3.19 5.35 -0.49
CA LEU A 125 -4.53 5.22 0.12
C LEU A 125 -4.48 4.33 1.35
N ALA A 126 -5.39 4.54 2.30
CA ALA A 126 -5.70 3.58 3.34
C ALA A 126 -7.19 3.23 3.29
N THR A 127 -7.53 1.93 3.31
CA THR A 127 -8.93 1.51 3.16
C THR A 127 -9.82 1.91 4.33
N CYS A 128 -9.23 2.25 5.48
CA CYS A 128 -9.92 2.74 6.67
C CYS A 128 -10.37 4.21 6.57
N ASP A 129 -9.90 4.96 5.57
CA ASP A 129 -10.20 6.39 5.44
C ASP A 129 -11.61 6.61 4.86
N ALA A 130 -12.33 7.59 5.39
CA ALA A 130 -13.68 7.91 4.93
C ALA A 130 -13.74 8.30 3.46
N ASP A 131 -12.69 8.96 2.95
CA ASP A 131 -12.59 9.31 1.55
C ASP A 131 -12.39 8.10 0.61
N TYR A 132 -11.96 6.97 1.16
CA TYR A 132 -11.90 5.70 0.45
C TYR A 132 -13.21 4.91 0.61
N TYR A 133 -13.57 4.52 1.83
CA TYR A 133 -14.66 3.54 2.05
C TYR A 133 -16.05 4.07 1.68
N LYS A 134 -16.24 5.40 1.54
CA LYS A 134 -17.49 5.97 1.01
C LYS A 134 -17.86 5.39 -0.36
N TRP A 135 -16.87 5.04 -1.18
CA TRP A 135 -17.08 4.40 -2.49
C TRP A 135 -17.48 2.93 -2.37
N ASN A 136 -16.97 2.22 -1.36
CA ASN A 136 -17.41 0.85 -1.05
C ASN A 136 -18.88 0.85 -0.60
N GLN A 137 -19.26 1.76 0.30
CA GLN A 137 -20.65 1.92 0.75
C GLN A 137 -21.56 2.28 -0.43
N TRP A 138 -21.14 3.23 -1.27
CA TRP A 138 -21.87 3.61 -2.47
C TRP A 138 -22.08 2.42 -3.43
N LEU A 139 -21.03 1.65 -3.72
CA LEU A 139 -21.14 0.48 -4.61
C LEU A 139 -22.04 -0.61 -4.02
N PHE A 140 -21.96 -0.85 -2.70
CA PHE A 140 -22.87 -1.76 -2.01
C PHE A 140 -24.34 -1.36 -2.21
N LEU A 141 -24.67 -0.08 -2.03
CA LEU A 141 -26.03 0.43 -2.25
C LEU A 141 -26.48 0.28 -3.70
N ARG A 142 -25.59 0.51 -4.68
CA ARG A 142 -25.90 0.25 -6.11
C ARG A 142 -26.19 -1.23 -6.37
N MET A 143 -25.41 -2.14 -5.78
CA MET A 143 -25.63 -3.59 -5.92
C MET A 143 -26.92 -4.05 -5.21
N LEU A 144 -27.28 -3.42 -4.10
CA LEU A 144 -28.54 -3.67 -3.39
C LEU A 144 -29.74 -3.23 -4.25
N GLU A 145 -29.70 -2.01 -4.81
CA GLU A 145 -30.73 -1.49 -5.70
C GLU A 145 -30.89 -2.33 -6.98
N SER A 146 -29.80 -2.89 -7.50
CA SER A 146 -29.83 -3.76 -8.68
C SER A 146 -30.21 -5.22 -8.37
N GLY A 147 -30.53 -5.56 -7.12
CA GLY A 147 -30.90 -6.91 -6.69
C GLY A 147 -29.74 -7.92 -6.66
N LEU A 148 -28.48 -7.47 -6.73
CA LEU A 148 -27.29 -8.33 -6.63
C LEU A 148 -26.90 -8.62 -5.17
N VAL A 149 -27.28 -7.73 -4.25
CA VAL A 149 -27.16 -7.91 -2.81
C VAL A 149 -28.57 -8.08 -2.23
N TYR A 150 -28.73 -9.06 -1.35
CA TYR A 150 -29.99 -9.32 -0.65
C TYR A 150 -29.71 -9.98 0.71
N GLN A 151 -30.66 -9.87 1.63
CA GLN A 151 -30.57 -10.50 2.94
C GLN A 151 -31.17 -11.91 2.90
N LYS A 152 -30.44 -12.89 3.46
CA LYS A 152 -30.88 -14.28 3.62
C LYS A 152 -30.29 -14.85 4.91
N THR A 153 -31.01 -15.74 5.57
CA THR A 153 -30.47 -16.50 6.71
C THR A 153 -29.33 -17.43 6.24
N GLY A 154 -28.23 -17.41 6.98
CA GLY A 154 -27.08 -18.30 6.80
C GLY A 154 -26.60 -18.86 8.15
N VAL A 155 -25.91 -20.00 8.10
CA VAL A 155 -25.28 -20.59 9.29
C VAL A 155 -23.96 -19.87 9.55
N VAL A 156 -23.73 -19.50 10.81
CA VAL A 156 -22.48 -18.87 11.27
C VAL A 156 -21.84 -19.69 12.38
N ASN A 157 -20.52 -19.57 12.54
CA ASN A 157 -19.81 -20.13 13.68
C ASN A 157 -19.86 -19.10 14.81
N TRP A 158 -20.70 -19.34 15.81
CA TRP A 158 -20.86 -18.47 16.98
C TRP A 158 -20.10 -19.07 18.16
N ASP A 159 -19.18 -18.30 18.73
CA ASP A 159 -18.56 -18.62 20.02
C ASP A 159 -19.40 -17.94 21.13
N PRO A 160 -19.99 -18.69 22.09
CA PRO A 160 -20.77 -18.11 23.18
C PRO A 160 -19.91 -17.64 24.38
N VAL A 161 -18.60 -17.86 24.35
CA VAL A 161 -17.67 -17.49 25.44
C VAL A 161 -17.00 -16.14 25.16
N ASP A 162 -16.51 -15.96 23.93
CA ASP A 162 -16.05 -14.65 23.44
C ASP A 162 -17.21 -13.64 23.36
#